data_AF-A0A6J4E5A3-F1
#
_entry.id   AF-A0A6J4E5A3-F1
#
_cell.length_a   1.000
_cell.length_b   1.000
_cell.length_c   1.000
_cell.angle_alpha   90.00
_cell.angle_beta   90.00
_cell.angle_gamma   90.00
#
_symmetry.space_group_name_H-M   'P 1'
#
loop_
_entity.id
_entity.type
_entity.pdbx_description
1 polymer ?
#
loop_
_entity_poly.entity_id
_entity_poly.type
_entity_poly.pdbx_seq_one_letter_code
_entity_poly.pdbx_strand_id
1 'polypeptide(L)'
;MSSLKLTLIALAALSVGACAVPTPTHTDDNGVRAAAQKLIGQPASKAFELFGQPDQGMGPSSYGSGGFYAWNRVQTHVTPEQVFVSTGKEYVGQKETWVGVGGGGVAGVAQVGSEPVYRETGYYENRTVLDYFCSITLYTDGKDIITNASVINCMNSQ
;
A
#
# COMPACT_ATOMS: atom_id res chain seq x y z
N MET A 1 -49.85 8.95 59.71
CA MET A 1 -48.87 8.33 60.64
C MET A 1 -48.78 6.85 60.32
N SER A 2 -47.55 6.32 60.30
CA SER A 2 -47.06 5.02 59.84
C SER A 2 -47.86 3.76 60.22
N SER A 3 -47.73 2.72 59.41
CA SER A 3 -47.28 1.35 59.81
C SER A 3 -47.36 0.41 58.60
N LEU A 4 -46.23 0.09 57.95
CA LEU A 4 -45.42 -1.13 58.13
C LEU A 4 -46.04 -2.43 57.59
N LYS A 5 -45.29 -3.09 56.69
CA LYS A 5 -44.96 -4.53 56.61
C LYS A 5 -44.78 -4.93 55.14
N LEU A 6 -43.89 -5.82 54.72
CA LEU A 6 -42.68 -6.46 55.23
C LEU A 6 -42.26 -7.33 54.01
N THR A 7 -40.96 -7.46 53.73
CA THR A 7 -40.34 -8.62 53.04
C THR A 7 -40.84 -9.08 51.66
N LEU A 8 -39.94 -9.21 50.68
CA LEU A 8 -39.44 -10.53 50.25
C LEU A 8 -38.35 -10.41 49.15
N ILE A 9 -37.15 -10.85 49.53
CA ILE A 9 -36.27 -11.80 48.83
C ILE A 9 -35.64 -11.40 47.47
N ALA A 10 -34.31 -11.37 47.53
CA ALA A 10 -33.32 -11.28 46.46
C ALA A 10 -33.36 -12.45 45.45
N LEU A 11 -32.89 -12.20 44.22
CA LEU A 11 -31.97 -13.04 43.43
C LEU A 11 -31.79 -12.35 42.06
N ALA A 12 -30.63 -11.75 41.80
CA ALA A 12 -29.53 -12.34 41.04
C ALA A 12 -29.77 -12.35 39.52
N ALA A 13 -29.04 -11.50 38.79
CA ALA A 13 -28.34 -11.89 37.56
C ALA A 13 -27.48 -10.73 37.07
N LEU A 14 -26.22 -11.06 36.79
CA LEU A 14 -25.24 -10.24 36.12
C LEU A 14 -25.81 -9.65 34.83
N SER A 15 -25.74 -8.34 34.67
CA SER A 15 -25.44 -7.77 33.37
C SER A 15 -24.35 -6.73 33.56
N VAL A 16 -23.11 -7.22 33.58
CA VAL A 16 -21.96 -6.43 33.16
C VAL A 16 -22.26 -6.04 31.71
N GLY A 17 -23.03 -4.98 31.52
CA GLY A 17 -23.06 -4.22 30.28
C GLY A 17 -21.74 -3.51 30.18
N ALA A 18 -20.67 -4.27 29.96
CA ALA A 18 -19.50 -3.73 29.33
C ALA A 18 -20.01 -3.19 28.00
N CYS A 19 -20.25 -1.88 27.95
CA CYS A 19 -20.09 -1.13 26.73
C CYS A 19 -18.68 -1.47 26.26
N ALA A 20 -18.57 -2.49 25.43
CA ALA A 20 -17.46 -2.64 24.53
C ALA A 20 -17.53 -1.40 23.65
N VAL A 21 -16.94 -0.30 24.16
CA VAL A 21 -16.44 0.76 23.31
C VAL A 21 -15.57 -0.01 22.32
N PRO A 22 -15.90 0.00 21.01
CA PRO A 22 -15.01 -0.57 20.03
C PRO A 22 -13.68 0.12 20.27
N THR A 23 -12.70 -0.66 20.74
CA THR A 23 -11.32 -0.18 20.76
C THR A 23 -11.06 0.23 19.31
N PRO A 24 -10.70 1.49 19.02
CA PRO A 24 -10.38 1.87 17.66
C PRO A 24 -9.20 1.00 17.26
N THR A 25 -9.47 -0.02 16.45
CA THR A 25 -8.43 -0.66 15.65
C THR A 25 -7.77 0.48 14.91
N HIS A 26 -6.46 0.66 15.13
CA HIS A 26 -5.58 1.58 14.42
C HIS A 26 -5.72 1.39 12.90
N THR A 27 -6.77 1.98 12.36
CA THR A 27 -7.20 2.05 10.97
C THR A 27 -7.87 3.41 10.90
N ASP A 28 -7.08 4.45 11.17
CA ASP A 28 -7.47 5.80 10.80
C ASP A 28 -7.41 5.86 9.26
N ASP A 29 -8.44 5.30 8.62
CA ASP A 29 -8.84 5.74 7.28
C ASP A 29 -9.01 7.26 7.40
N ASN A 30 -8.45 8.03 6.47
CA ASN A 30 -8.38 9.50 6.50
C ASN A 30 -9.76 10.20 6.39
N GLY A 31 -10.84 9.58 6.83
CA GLY A 31 -12.23 9.93 6.53
C GLY A 31 -12.61 9.68 5.07
N VAL A 32 -11.63 9.43 4.18
CA VAL A 32 -11.81 9.30 2.74
C VAL A 32 -12.73 8.14 2.39
N ARG A 33 -12.56 6.97 3.02
CA ARG A 33 -13.44 5.81 2.79
C ARG A 33 -14.88 6.13 3.17
N ALA A 34 -15.09 6.69 4.36
CA ALA A 34 -16.42 7.07 4.83
C ALA A 34 -17.05 8.17 3.95
N ALA A 35 -16.26 9.13 3.50
CA ALA A 35 -16.70 10.18 2.59
C ALA A 35 -17.12 9.62 1.23
N ALA A 36 -16.31 8.74 0.63
CA ALA A 36 -16.62 8.09 -0.65
C ALA A 36 -17.87 7.20 -0.56
N GLN A 37 -18.02 6.45 0.55
CA GLN A 37 -19.22 5.62 0.78
C GLN A 37 -20.50 6.45 0.94
N LYS A 38 -20.44 7.63 1.56
CA LYS A 38 -21.59 8.54 1.70
C LYS A 38 -22.08 9.10 0.37
N LEU A 39 -21.23 9.09 -0.67
CA LEU A 39 -21.60 9.58 -2.00
C LEU A 39 -22.37 8.54 -2.82
N ILE A 40 -22.48 7.28 -2.36
CA ILE A 40 -23.31 6.28 -3.03
C ILE A 40 -24.77 6.75 -3.06
N GLY A 41 -25.38 6.69 -4.23
CA GLY A 41 -26.72 7.22 -4.51
C GLY A 41 -26.76 8.70 -4.88
N GLN A 42 -25.62 9.40 -4.87
CA GLN A 42 -25.51 10.80 -5.26
C GLN A 42 -24.92 10.96 -6.68
N PRO A 43 -25.14 12.11 -7.35
CA PRO A 43 -24.50 12.40 -8.63
C PRO A 43 -22.97 12.49 -8.52
N ALA A 44 -22.26 12.06 -9.57
CA ALA A 44 -20.79 12.12 -9.63
C ALA A 44 -20.23 13.54 -9.44
N SER A 45 -20.98 14.57 -9.81
CA SER A 45 -20.60 15.97 -9.60
C SER A 45 -20.29 16.30 -8.13
N LYS A 46 -20.96 15.64 -7.17
CA LYS A 46 -20.65 15.79 -5.74
C LYS A 46 -19.29 15.22 -5.34
N ALA A 47 -18.85 14.16 -6.02
CA ALA A 47 -17.49 13.66 -5.83
C ALA A 47 -16.45 14.66 -6.36
N PHE A 48 -16.76 15.38 -7.44
CA PHE A 48 -15.84 16.36 -8.02
C PHE A 48 -15.66 17.58 -7.13
N GLU A 49 -16.74 18.02 -6.46
CA GLU A 49 -16.67 19.06 -5.42
C GLU A 49 -15.80 18.63 -4.23
N LEU A 50 -15.87 17.35 -3.83
CA LEU A 50 -15.22 16.85 -2.63
C LEU A 50 -13.75 16.45 -2.84
N PHE A 51 -13.46 15.76 -3.95
CA PHE A 51 -12.13 15.20 -4.23
C PHE A 51 -11.34 15.98 -5.27
N GLY A 52 -11.98 16.93 -5.96
CA GLY A 52 -11.44 17.63 -7.13
C GLY A 52 -11.75 16.91 -8.43
N GLN A 53 -11.17 17.37 -9.54
CA GLN A 53 -11.29 16.66 -10.82
C GLN A 53 -10.60 15.29 -10.74
N PRO A 54 -11.20 14.24 -11.35
CA PRO A 54 -10.59 12.91 -11.39
C PRO A 54 -9.36 12.89 -12.29
N ASP A 55 -8.35 12.11 -11.89
CA ASP A 55 -7.15 11.89 -12.71
C ASP A 55 -7.46 11.04 -13.95
N GLN A 56 -8.40 10.10 -13.79
CA GLN A 56 -8.87 9.23 -14.84
C GLN A 56 -10.37 9.03 -14.69
N GLY A 57 -11.09 8.99 -15.80
CA GLY A 57 -12.50 8.66 -15.75
C GLY A 57 -13.19 8.75 -17.09
N MET A 58 -14.33 8.09 -17.15
CA MET A 58 -15.24 8.14 -18.27
C MET A 58 -16.65 8.21 -17.70
N GLY A 59 -17.41 9.22 -18.11
CA GLY A 59 -18.82 9.33 -17.76
C GLY A 59 -19.68 8.23 -18.39
N PRO A 60 -20.97 8.19 -18.08
CA PRO A 60 -21.88 7.20 -18.64
C PRO A 60 -21.90 7.27 -20.16
N SER A 61 -22.04 6.11 -20.80
CA SER A 61 -22.17 6.06 -22.25
C SER A 61 -23.57 6.47 -22.69
N SER A 62 -23.68 6.95 -23.92
CA SER A 62 -24.96 7.25 -24.56
C SER A 62 -25.89 6.04 -24.70
N TYR A 63 -25.36 4.81 -24.57
CA TYR A 63 -26.11 3.56 -24.61
C TYR A 63 -26.59 3.10 -23.22
N GLY A 64 -26.41 3.92 -22.18
CA GLY A 64 -26.90 3.66 -20.83
C GLY A 64 -25.97 2.82 -19.95
N SER A 65 -24.74 2.54 -20.40
CA SER A 65 -23.73 1.96 -19.50
C SER A 65 -23.25 3.02 -18.52
N GLY A 66 -22.98 2.58 -17.29
CA GLY A 66 -22.36 3.42 -16.27
C GLY A 66 -20.96 3.92 -16.62
N GLY A 67 -20.47 4.85 -15.81
CA GLY A 67 -19.12 5.39 -15.90
C GLY A 67 -18.25 5.00 -14.70
N PHE A 68 -17.02 5.51 -14.70
CA PHE A 68 -16.14 5.46 -13.54
C PHE A 68 -15.27 6.71 -13.46
N TYR A 69 -14.86 7.06 -12.24
CA TYR A 69 -13.95 8.18 -11.97
C TYR A 69 -12.96 7.78 -10.89
N ALA A 70 -11.69 8.10 -11.08
CA ALA A 70 -10.61 7.70 -10.21
C ALA A 70 -9.69 8.87 -9.83
N TRP A 71 -9.25 8.87 -8.57
CA TRP A 71 -8.29 9.80 -7.99
C TRP A 71 -7.16 9.01 -7.36
N ASN A 72 -5.92 9.34 -7.69
CA ASN A 72 -4.71 8.74 -7.15
C ASN A 72 -3.84 9.83 -6.53
N ARG A 73 -3.82 9.88 -5.20
CA ARG A 73 -2.97 10.82 -4.45
C ARG A 73 -1.72 10.10 -3.99
N VAL A 74 -0.57 10.60 -4.42
CA VAL A 74 0.75 10.02 -4.14
C VAL A 74 1.60 11.08 -3.44
N GLN A 75 2.20 10.72 -2.31
CA GLN A 75 3.20 11.53 -1.63
C GLN A 75 4.47 10.70 -1.45
N THR A 76 5.61 11.30 -1.79
CA THR A 76 6.92 10.68 -1.70
C THR A 76 7.92 11.64 -1.07
N HIS A 77 8.90 11.11 -0.34
CA HIS A 77 10.07 11.87 0.08
C HIS A 77 11.36 11.17 -0.37
N VAL A 78 12.43 11.95 -0.37
CA VAL A 78 13.78 11.46 -0.65
C VAL A 78 14.48 11.24 0.69
N THR A 79 14.88 9.99 0.95
CA THR A 79 15.65 9.63 2.14
C THR A 79 17.13 9.99 1.96
N PRO A 80 17.88 10.17 3.06
CA PRO A 80 19.34 10.35 2.98
C PRO A 80 20.10 9.07 2.62
N GLU A 81 19.43 7.91 2.61
CA GLU A 81 20.02 6.62 2.25
C GLU A 81 20.28 6.55 0.74
N GLN A 82 21.52 6.21 0.36
CA GLN A 82 21.90 6.01 -1.03
C GLN A 82 21.75 4.55 -1.44
N VAL A 83 21.08 4.32 -2.56
CA VAL A 83 20.97 3.01 -3.21
C VAL A 83 21.78 2.99 -4.49
N PHE A 84 22.46 1.87 -4.74
CA PHE A 84 23.20 1.68 -5.99
C PHE A 84 22.24 1.25 -7.09
N VAL A 85 22.17 2.03 -8.16
CA VAL A 85 21.39 1.71 -9.36
C VAL A 85 22.34 1.14 -10.40
N SER A 86 22.23 -0.17 -10.64
CA SER A 86 23.01 -0.84 -11.69
C SER A 86 22.49 -0.44 -13.06
N THR A 87 23.37 0.12 -13.88
CA THR A 87 23.11 0.49 -15.29
C THR A 87 23.74 -0.51 -16.26
N GLY A 88 24.53 -1.46 -15.77
CA GLY A 88 25.16 -2.49 -16.59
C GLY A 88 26.24 -3.27 -15.85
N LYS A 89 27.02 -4.02 -16.63
CA LYS A 89 28.21 -4.72 -16.13
C LYS A 89 29.39 -4.42 -17.04
N GLU A 90 30.52 -4.05 -16.44
CA GLU A 90 31.78 -3.90 -17.15
C GLU A 90 32.65 -5.13 -16.95
N TYR A 91 33.39 -5.49 -18.00
CA TYR A 91 34.39 -6.54 -17.91
C TYR A 91 35.64 -6.01 -17.19
N VAL A 92 36.04 -6.68 -16.10
CA VAL A 92 37.16 -6.22 -15.25
C VAL A 92 38.37 -7.15 -15.26
N GLY A 93 38.30 -8.29 -15.95
CA GLY A 93 39.44 -9.19 -16.13
C GLY A 93 39.07 -10.66 -16.18
N GLN A 94 40.08 -11.53 -16.15
CA GLN A 94 39.94 -12.97 -16.01
C GLN A 94 40.37 -13.38 -14.60
N LYS A 95 39.62 -14.31 -14.00
CA LYS A 95 40.09 -15.05 -12.82
C LYS A 95 40.72 -16.35 -13.30
N GLU A 96 42.03 -16.47 -13.09
CA GLU A 96 42.76 -17.69 -13.41
C GLU A 96 42.92 -18.56 -12.16
N THR A 97 42.68 -19.85 -12.31
CA THR A 97 42.91 -20.84 -11.26
C THR A 97 44.13 -21.68 -11.62
N TRP A 98 45.12 -21.68 -10.74
CA TRP A 98 46.37 -22.43 -10.89
C TRP A 98 46.44 -23.52 -9.83
N VAL A 99 46.87 -24.72 -10.21
CA VAL A 99 47.12 -25.84 -9.28
C VAL A 99 48.57 -26.27 -9.36
N GLY A 100 49.14 -26.63 -8.21
CA GLY A 100 50.43 -27.29 -8.14
C GLY A 100 50.30 -28.73 -8.63
N VAL A 101 51.11 -29.11 -9.61
CA VAL A 101 51.19 -30.49 -10.12
C VAL A 101 52.54 -31.05 -9.69
N GLY A 102 52.53 -32.08 -8.85
CA GLY A 102 53.74 -32.67 -8.28
C GLY A 102 53.66 -34.20 -8.17
N GLY A 103 54.71 -34.87 -8.65
CA GLY A 103 54.90 -36.32 -8.56
C GLY A 103 56.15 -36.77 -9.31
N GLY A 104 56.94 -37.70 -8.74
CA GLY A 104 58.10 -38.31 -9.43
C GLY A 104 59.37 -37.45 -9.54
N GLY A 105 59.54 -36.41 -8.74
CA GLY A 105 60.75 -35.57 -8.74
C GLY A 105 60.68 -34.31 -9.61
N VAL A 106 59.53 -34.04 -10.24
CA VAL A 106 59.27 -32.80 -11.01
C VAL A 106 58.10 -32.05 -10.38
N ALA A 107 58.26 -30.74 -10.19
CA ALA A 107 57.22 -29.83 -9.71
C ALA A 107 56.92 -28.77 -10.77
N GLY A 108 55.64 -28.55 -11.06
CA GLY A 108 55.17 -27.52 -11.98
C GLY A 108 53.86 -26.90 -11.51
N VAL A 109 53.46 -25.80 -12.16
CA VAL A 109 52.16 -25.18 -12.00
C VAL A 109 51.39 -25.31 -13.31
N ALA A 110 50.09 -25.62 -13.24
CA ALA A 110 49.22 -25.70 -14.40
C ALA A 110 47.97 -24.85 -14.19
N GLN A 111 47.55 -24.10 -15.22
CA GLN A 111 46.29 -23.38 -15.23
C GLN A 111 45.17 -24.38 -15.48
N VAL A 112 44.16 -24.39 -14.61
CA VAL A 112 43.02 -25.32 -14.68
C VAL A 112 41.69 -24.62 -14.89
N GLY A 113 41.67 -23.29 -14.88
CA GLY A 113 40.46 -22.53 -15.16
C GLY A 113 40.77 -21.07 -15.50
N SER A 114 39.94 -20.52 -16.39
CA SER A 114 39.89 -19.08 -16.68
C SER A 114 38.43 -18.69 -16.83
N GLU A 115 37.97 -17.79 -15.96
CA GLU A 115 36.58 -17.31 -15.98
C GLU A 115 36.57 -15.78 -16.12
N PRO A 116 35.74 -15.22 -17.03
CA PRO A 116 35.60 -13.77 -17.14
C PRO A 116 34.91 -13.20 -15.90
N VAL A 117 35.48 -12.15 -15.32
CA VAL A 117 34.94 -11.43 -14.17
C VAL A 117 34.33 -10.12 -14.62
N TYR A 118 33.09 -9.90 -14.19
CA TYR A 118 32.33 -8.68 -14.46
C TYR A 118 32.02 -7.93 -13.16
N ARG A 119 32.02 -6.60 -13.22
CA ARG A 119 31.62 -5.71 -12.12
C ARG A 119 30.37 -4.94 -12.52
N GLU A 120 29.42 -4.81 -11.61
CA GLU A 120 28.25 -3.95 -11.80
C GLU A 120 28.69 -2.49 -11.93
N THR A 121 28.23 -1.80 -12.97
CA THR A 121 28.43 -0.36 -13.17
C THR A 121 27.13 0.38 -12.92
N GLY A 122 27.22 1.61 -12.43
CA GLY A 122 26.05 2.33 -11.97
C GLY A 122 26.39 3.62 -11.24
N TYR A 123 25.38 4.19 -10.62
CA TYR A 123 25.50 5.40 -9.80
C TYR A 123 24.72 5.23 -8.49
N TYR A 124 25.09 6.04 -7.49
CA TYR A 124 24.36 6.11 -6.23
C TYR A 124 23.37 7.26 -6.32
N GLU A 125 22.10 6.97 -6.03
CA GLU A 125 21.07 8.00 -5.86
C GLU A 125 20.37 7.84 -4.53
N ASN A 126 19.85 8.97 -4.02
CA ASN A 126 19.07 8.96 -2.81
C ASN A 126 17.75 8.22 -3.05
N ARG A 127 17.41 7.31 -2.15
CA ARG A 127 16.22 6.49 -2.29
C ARG A 127 14.97 7.34 -2.13
N THR A 128 14.10 7.31 -3.13
CA THR A 128 12.75 7.87 -3.04
C THR A 128 11.82 6.84 -2.42
N VAL A 129 11.12 7.22 -1.35
CA VAL A 129 10.19 6.34 -0.62
C VAL A 129 8.77 6.91 -0.75
N LEU A 130 7.82 6.00 -0.91
CA LEU A 130 6.39 6.30 -0.97
C LEU A 130 5.83 6.41 0.45
N ASP A 131 5.42 7.62 0.84
CA ASP A 131 4.86 7.90 2.16
C ASP A 131 3.38 7.64 2.22
N TYR A 132 2.68 8.01 1.15
CA TYR A 132 1.24 7.93 1.07
C TYR A 132 0.80 7.61 -0.34
N PHE A 133 -0.10 6.63 -0.45
CA PHE A 133 -0.78 6.31 -1.68
C PHE A 133 -2.25 6.08 -1.39
N CYS A 134 -3.11 6.97 -1.90
CA CYS A 134 -4.55 6.85 -1.74
C CYS A 134 -5.22 6.83 -3.10
N SER A 135 -5.92 5.74 -3.38
CA SER A 135 -6.71 5.59 -4.58
C SER A 135 -8.19 5.57 -4.23
N ILE A 136 -8.98 6.43 -4.87
CA ILE A 136 -10.43 6.50 -4.75
C ILE A 136 -10.97 6.22 -6.14
N THR A 137 -11.83 5.21 -6.29
CA THR A 137 -12.52 4.91 -7.54
C THR A 137 -14.00 4.86 -7.30
N LEU A 138 -14.77 5.63 -8.06
CA LEU A 138 -16.23 5.65 -8.02
C LEU A 138 -16.78 5.07 -9.31
N TYR A 139 -17.85 4.30 -9.21
CA TYR A 139 -18.58 3.76 -10.35
C TYR A 139 -19.97 4.37 -10.38
N THR A 140 -20.47 4.69 -11.57
CA THR A 140 -21.79 5.30 -11.75
C THR A 140 -22.72 4.40 -12.57
N ASP A 141 -24.02 4.68 -12.54
CA ASP A 141 -25.00 4.13 -13.47
C ASP A 141 -25.11 4.98 -14.75
N GLY A 142 -26.00 4.61 -15.67
CA GLY A 142 -26.23 5.34 -16.92
C GLY A 142 -26.79 6.76 -16.75
N LYS A 143 -27.12 7.18 -15.52
CA LYS A 143 -27.56 8.55 -15.17
C LYS A 143 -26.49 9.32 -14.40
N ASP A 144 -25.27 8.80 -14.36
CA ASP A 144 -24.14 9.36 -13.61
C ASP A 144 -24.35 9.40 -12.08
N ILE A 145 -25.20 8.51 -11.55
CA ILE A 145 -25.40 8.34 -10.12
C ILE A 145 -24.41 7.30 -9.61
N ILE A 146 -23.68 7.63 -8.55
CA ILE A 146 -22.68 6.75 -7.95
C ILE A 146 -23.36 5.51 -7.38
N THR A 147 -22.97 4.35 -7.87
CA THR A 147 -23.48 3.04 -7.42
C THR A 147 -22.51 2.33 -6.49
N ASN A 148 -21.21 2.61 -6.64
CA ASN A 148 -20.17 1.96 -5.85
C ASN A 148 -18.96 2.89 -5.66
N ALA A 149 -18.26 2.72 -4.54
CA ALA A 149 -17.05 3.42 -4.20
C ALA A 149 -16.00 2.42 -3.68
N SER A 150 -14.84 2.38 -4.33
CA SER A 150 -13.65 1.65 -3.90
C SER A 150 -12.61 2.63 -3.39
N VAL A 151 -12.07 2.37 -2.21
CA VAL A 151 -11.03 3.20 -1.58
C VAL A 151 -9.89 2.30 -1.13
N ILE A 152 -8.68 2.59 -1.60
CA ILE A 152 -7.49 1.76 -1.41
C ILE A 152 -6.37 2.61 -0.82
N ASN A 153 -5.75 2.09 0.24
CA ASN A 153 -4.54 2.61 0.89
C ASN A 153 -4.60 4.08 1.40
N CYS A 154 -5.80 4.66 1.55
CA CYS A 154 -6.00 6.00 2.13
C CYS A 154 -5.88 6.06 3.67
N MET A 155 -4.82 5.46 4.22
CA MET A 155 -4.48 5.48 5.65
C MET A 155 -3.57 6.66 5.95
N ASN A 156 -3.65 7.25 7.14
CA ASN A 156 -2.72 8.32 7.55
C ASN A 156 -1.29 7.77 7.45
N SER A 157 -0.42 8.45 6.69
CA SER A 157 1.03 8.22 6.82
C SER A 157 1.42 8.63 8.24
N GLN A 158 1.92 7.68 9.03
CA GLN A 158 2.45 7.94 10.37
C GLN A 158 3.61 8.93 10.34
#